data_AF-A0A2C9WBA3-F1
#
_entry.id   AF-A0A2C9WBA3-F1
#
_cell.length_a   1.000
_cell.length_b   1.000
_cell.length_c   1.000
_cell.angle_alpha   90.00
_cell.angle_beta   90.00
_cell.angle_gamma   90.00
#
_symmetry.space_group_name_H-M   'P 1'
#
loop_
_entity.id
_entity.type
_entity.pdbx_description
1 polymer ?
#
loop_
_entity_poly.entity_id
_entity_poly.type
_entity_poly.pdbx_seq_one_letter_code
_entity_poly.pdbx_strand_id
1 'polypeptide(L)'
;MSKRQGPPKHQNQYAWKPNAGHKINETEVGGKLRPLSEITGVCTRCKDQIDWKRRYGKYKPLSEPAKCQRCSKRAVRQAYHNLCSACAKEQNVCAKCCCRVNQIIGRDSAEVEAEQKMLEEAIKNARERDRRTLLRAMNKGKIKSSEKNVTNEGNKVGDLFPSASLEEYAAKSRGLNRDLNGHNDLDHSGEEEEEEDDDDGETGEAQDVDKIKDEDECKGEDG
;
A
#
# COMPACT_ATOMS: atom_id res chain seq x y z
N MET A 1 -22.42 -12.53 -47.86
CA MET A 1 -21.28 -13.10 -47.12
C MET A 1 -21.74 -13.55 -45.75
N SER A 2 -21.77 -14.85 -45.48
CA SER A 2 -22.24 -15.41 -44.21
C SER A 2 -21.29 -15.02 -43.07
N LYS A 3 -21.79 -14.29 -42.08
CA LYS A 3 -21.02 -13.93 -40.89
C LYS A 3 -20.81 -15.21 -40.07
N ARG A 4 -19.56 -15.64 -39.92
CA ARG A 4 -19.21 -16.73 -39.00
C ARG A 4 -19.63 -16.30 -37.58
N GLN A 5 -20.63 -16.97 -37.03
CA GLN A 5 -21.15 -16.76 -35.70
C GLN A 5 -20.60 -17.88 -34.82
N GLY A 6 -19.99 -17.53 -33.69
CA GLY A 6 -19.48 -18.48 -32.70
C GLY A 6 -17.97 -18.40 -32.47
N PRO A 7 -17.49 -18.94 -31.33
CA PRO A 7 -16.08 -19.02 -31.02
C PRO A 7 -15.31 -19.83 -32.08
N PRO A 8 -14.00 -19.59 -32.28
CA PRO A 8 -13.21 -20.39 -33.19
C PRO A 8 -13.28 -21.88 -32.85
N LYS A 9 -13.43 -22.74 -33.87
CA LYS A 9 -13.54 -24.21 -33.72
C LYS A 9 -12.36 -24.80 -32.93
N HIS A 10 -11.18 -24.19 -33.05
CA HIS A 10 -9.96 -24.59 -32.35
C HIS A 10 -9.59 -23.44 -31.40
N GLN A 11 -9.77 -23.64 -30.10
CA GLN A 11 -9.39 -22.67 -29.08
C GLN A 11 -7.89 -22.83 -28.75
N ASN A 12 -7.22 -21.71 -28.53
CA ASN A 12 -5.81 -21.73 -28.13
C ASN A 12 -5.69 -22.29 -26.70
N GLN A 13 -4.82 -23.27 -26.50
CA GLN A 13 -4.53 -23.83 -25.18
C GLN A 13 -3.69 -22.87 -24.32
N TYR A 14 -2.87 -22.04 -24.96
CA TYR A 14 -2.00 -21.07 -24.30
C TYR A 14 -2.23 -19.67 -24.85
N ALA A 15 -2.22 -18.67 -23.97
CA ALA A 15 -2.26 -17.28 -24.36
C ALA A 15 -0.93 -16.89 -25.04
N TRP A 16 -1.02 -16.32 -26.25
CA TRP A 16 0.14 -15.80 -26.96
C TRP A 16 0.81 -14.67 -26.16
N LYS A 17 2.11 -14.79 -25.92
CA LYS A 17 2.94 -13.81 -25.23
C LYS A 17 3.76 -13.04 -26.27
N PRO A 18 3.48 -11.74 -26.51
CA PRO A 18 4.12 -10.98 -27.59
C PRO A 18 5.63 -10.87 -27.43
N ASN A 19 6.09 -10.69 -26.19
CA ASN A 19 7.50 -10.49 -25.85
C ASN A 19 8.13 -11.80 -25.36
N ALA A 20 7.59 -12.97 -25.74
CA ALA A 20 8.21 -14.24 -25.41
C ALA A 20 9.60 -14.31 -26.03
N GLY A 21 10.64 -14.38 -25.19
CA GLY A 21 12.04 -14.42 -25.61
C GLY A 21 12.72 -13.05 -25.77
N HIS A 22 11.99 -11.93 -25.67
CA HIS A 22 12.60 -10.60 -25.65
C HIS A 22 12.97 -10.21 -24.23
N LYS A 23 14.27 -10.04 -23.94
CA LYS A 23 14.74 -9.51 -22.66
C LYS A 23 14.44 -8.02 -22.64
N ILE A 24 13.43 -7.61 -21.87
CA ILE A 24 13.13 -6.20 -21.64
C ILE A 24 14.19 -5.67 -20.67
N ASN A 25 14.92 -4.63 -21.07
CA ASN A 25 15.87 -3.97 -20.18
C ASN A 25 15.11 -3.31 -19.03
N GLU A 26 15.67 -3.31 -17.82
CA GLU A 26 14.96 -2.84 -16.62
C GLU A 26 14.49 -1.38 -16.71
N THR A 27 15.21 -0.57 -17.51
CA THR A 27 14.98 0.87 -17.74
C THR A 27 13.90 1.16 -18.80
N GLU A 28 13.47 0.16 -19.57
CA GLU A 28 12.42 0.34 -20.60
C GLU A 28 11.02 0.43 -19.98
N VAL A 29 10.09 1.08 -20.69
CA VAL A 29 8.71 1.27 -20.23
C VAL A 29 8.01 -0.10 -20.16
N GLY A 30 7.58 -0.48 -18.96
CA GLY A 30 7.05 -1.82 -18.67
C GLY A 30 8.07 -2.77 -18.04
N GLY A 31 9.31 -2.33 -17.84
CA GLY A 31 10.32 -2.99 -17.01
C GLY A 31 10.12 -2.75 -15.52
N LYS A 32 10.93 -3.39 -14.68
CA LYS A 32 10.84 -3.34 -13.22
C LYS A 32 11.00 -1.91 -12.67
N LEU A 33 11.90 -1.13 -13.26
CA LEU A 33 12.22 0.23 -12.79
C LEU A 33 11.29 1.30 -13.39
N ARG A 34 10.62 1.00 -14.51
CA ARG A 34 9.66 1.92 -15.15
C ARG A 34 8.34 1.21 -15.43
N PRO A 35 7.57 0.88 -14.38
CA PRO A 35 6.27 0.25 -14.55
C PRO A 35 5.31 1.17 -15.31
N LEU A 36 4.35 0.55 -15.99
CA LEU A 36 3.36 1.29 -16.75
C LEU A 36 2.36 1.94 -15.80
N SER A 37 2.12 3.25 -15.97
CA SER A 37 1.17 3.98 -15.12
C SER A 37 -0.21 3.32 -15.13
N GLU A 38 -0.90 3.38 -13.99
CA GLU A 38 -2.27 2.89 -13.89
C GLU A 38 -3.19 3.60 -14.88
N ILE A 39 -4.16 2.86 -15.42
CA ILE A 39 -5.15 3.42 -16.35
C ILE A 39 -6.27 4.03 -15.50
N THR A 40 -6.37 5.36 -15.52
CA THR A 40 -7.34 6.11 -14.73
C THR A 40 -8.13 7.09 -15.62
N GLY A 41 -9.28 7.57 -15.17
CA GLY A 41 -10.10 8.53 -15.91
C GLY A 41 -10.82 7.95 -17.14
N VAL A 42 -10.97 6.63 -17.26
CA VAL A 42 -11.64 5.98 -18.41
C VAL A 42 -12.77 5.03 -17.98
N CYS A 43 -13.72 4.79 -18.89
CA CYS A 43 -14.75 3.77 -18.67
C CYS A 43 -14.17 2.35 -18.74
N THR A 44 -14.89 1.37 -18.19
CA THR A 44 -14.56 -0.07 -18.21
C THR A 44 -14.15 -0.56 -19.60
N ARG A 45 -15.00 -0.30 -20.60
CA ARG A 45 -14.72 -0.67 -22.00
C ARG A 45 -13.41 -0.08 -22.53
N CYS A 46 -13.09 1.17 -22.19
CA CYS A 46 -11.87 1.81 -22.66
C CYS A 46 -10.64 1.33 -21.91
N LYS A 47 -10.78 1.03 -20.61
CA LYS A 47 -9.74 0.35 -19.84
C LYS A 47 -9.37 -0.98 -20.48
N ASP A 48 -10.34 -1.82 -20.77
CA ASP A 48 -10.10 -3.15 -21.36
C ASP A 48 -9.38 -3.06 -22.70
N GLN A 49 -9.71 -2.06 -23.52
CA GLN A 49 -9.00 -1.81 -24.78
C GLN A 49 -7.54 -1.42 -24.57
N ILE A 50 -7.25 -0.57 -23.58
CA ILE A 50 -5.88 -0.16 -23.27
C ILE A 50 -5.13 -1.34 -22.65
N ASP A 51 -5.72 -2.07 -21.71
CA ASP A 51 -5.16 -3.27 -21.07
C ASP A 51 -4.87 -4.37 -22.08
N TRP A 52 -5.76 -4.58 -23.05
CA TRP A 52 -5.50 -5.47 -24.18
C TRP A 52 -4.27 -5.01 -24.96
N LYS A 53 -4.16 -3.72 -25.33
CA LYS A 53 -2.95 -3.23 -26.02
C LYS A 53 -1.67 -3.46 -25.21
N ARG A 54 -1.73 -3.28 -23.88
CA ARG A 54 -0.61 -3.53 -22.96
C ARG A 54 -0.21 -5.00 -22.97
N ARG A 55 -1.18 -5.92 -22.76
CA ARG A 55 -0.95 -7.37 -22.73
C ARG A 55 -0.45 -7.92 -24.05
N TYR A 56 -0.90 -7.37 -25.17
CA TYR A 56 -0.57 -7.84 -26.52
C TYR A 56 0.58 -7.08 -27.19
N GLY A 57 1.34 -6.26 -26.46
CA GLY A 57 2.52 -5.56 -26.99
C GLY A 57 2.22 -4.49 -28.05
N LYS A 58 0.94 -4.10 -28.19
CA LYS A 58 0.47 -3.08 -29.15
C LYS A 58 0.33 -1.70 -28.52
N TYR A 59 0.76 -1.54 -27.27
CA TYR A 59 0.69 -0.30 -26.53
C TYR A 59 1.82 0.64 -26.95
N LYS A 60 1.46 1.86 -27.36
CA LYS A 60 2.38 2.94 -27.71
C LYS A 60 2.32 3.99 -26.61
N PRO A 61 3.34 4.10 -25.74
CA PRO A 61 3.39 5.16 -24.75
C PRO A 61 3.55 6.53 -25.44
N LEU A 62 3.19 7.59 -24.71
CA LEU A 62 3.51 8.96 -25.12
C LEU A 62 4.92 9.29 -24.64
N SER A 63 5.77 9.79 -25.54
CA SER A 63 7.05 10.42 -25.16
C SER A 63 6.82 11.82 -24.60
N GLU A 64 5.89 12.56 -25.22
CA GLU A 64 5.52 13.93 -24.84
C GLU A 64 4.02 14.04 -24.52
N PRO A 65 3.62 15.00 -23.67
CA PRO A 65 2.21 15.27 -23.42
C PRO A 65 1.45 15.69 -24.68
N ALA A 66 0.33 15.03 -24.95
CA ALA A 66 -0.54 15.35 -26.07
C ALA A 66 -1.48 16.53 -25.77
N LYS A 67 -2.01 17.13 -26.83
CA LYS A 67 -2.98 18.24 -26.77
C LYS A 67 -4.35 17.74 -26.32
N CYS A 68 -4.91 18.36 -25.29
CA CYS A 68 -6.27 18.09 -24.82
C CYS A 68 -7.30 18.67 -25.81
N GLN A 69 -8.34 17.90 -26.14
CA GLN A 69 -9.42 18.35 -27.04
C GLN A 69 -10.35 19.42 -26.42
N ARG A 70 -10.27 19.67 -25.10
CA ARG A 70 -11.12 20.67 -24.41
C ARG A 70 -10.35 21.95 -24.12
N CYS A 71 -9.34 21.88 -23.26
CA CYS A 71 -8.56 23.06 -22.89
C CYS A 71 -7.48 23.44 -23.91
N SER A 72 -7.25 22.65 -24.96
CA SER A 72 -6.22 22.87 -25.99
C SER A 72 -4.77 22.95 -25.47
N LYS A 73 -4.54 22.75 -24.17
CA LYS A 73 -3.21 22.68 -23.56
C LYS A 73 -2.58 21.29 -23.77
N ARG A 74 -1.25 21.22 -23.83
CA ARG A 74 -0.48 19.96 -23.85
C ARG A 74 -0.43 19.34 -22.44
N ALA A 75 -1.58 18.85 -21.97
CA ALA A 75 -1.77 18.35 -20.61
C ALA A 75 -2.15 16.85 -20.55
N VAL A 76 -2.26 16.18 -21.70
CA VAL A 76 -2.61 14.76 -21.77
C VAL A 76 -1.35 13.91 -21.59
N ARG A 77 -1.14 13.37 -20.38
CA ARG A 77 0.03 12.54 -20.05
C ARG A 77 -0.19 11.05 -20.27
N GLN A 78 -1.43 10.57 -20.23
CA GLN A 78 -1.73 9.15 -20.45
C GLN A 78 -1.95 8.84 -21.92
N ALA A 79 -1.39 7.71 -22.40
CA ALA A 79 -1.54 7.31 -23.80
C ALA A 79 -2.98 6.93 -24.14
N TYR A 80 -3.38 7.16 -25.40
CA TYR A 80 -4.75 6.91 -25.91
C TYR A 80 -5.86 7.74 -25.24
N HIS A 81 -5.51 8.80 -24.52
CA HIS A 81 -6.45 9.77 -23.98
C HIS A 81 -6.60 10.95 -24.94
N ASN A 82 -7.82 11.49 -25.02
CA ASN A 82 -8.14 12.68 -25.79
C ASN A 82 -8.30 13.92 -24.88
N LEU A 83 -8.63 13.70 -23.61
CA LEU A 83 -8.82 14.73 -22.60
C LEU A 83 -7.74 14.62 -21.52
N CYS A 84 -7.35 15.76 -20.94
CA CYS A 84 -6.54 15.76 -19.72
C CYS A 84 -7.41 15.34 -18.52
N SER A 85 -6.77 14.94 -17.42
CA SER A 85 -7.45 14.51 -16.20
C SER A 85 -8.40 15.59 -15.66
N ALA A 86 -7.97 16.86 -15.64
CA ALA A 86 -8.80 17.99 -15.19
C ALA A 86 -10.09 18.12 -16.01
N CYS A 87 -9.98 18.20 -17.34
CA CYS A 87 -11.15 18.35 -18.21
C CYS A 87 -12.07 17.11 -18.20
N ALA A 88 -11.51 15.91 -17.99
CA ALA A 88 -12.32 14.70 -17.88
C ALA A 88 -13.17 14.69 -16.59
N LYS A 89 -12.60 15.18 -15.48
CA LYS A 89 -13.29 15.32 -14.20
C LYS A 89 -14.35 16.41 -14.23
N GLU A 90 -14.01 17.61 -14.69
CA GLU A 90 -14.95 18.74 -14.79
C GLU A 90 -16.20 18.39 -15.59
N GLN A 91 -16.03 17.61 -16.66
CA GLN A 91 -17.12 17.23 -17.56
C GLN A 91 -17.76 15.87 -17.21
N ASN A 92 -17.19 15.13 -16.25
CA ASN A 92 -17.59 13.77 -15.87
C ASN A 92 -17.73 12.83 -17.08
N VAL A 93 -16.73 12.83 -17.96
CA VAL A 93 -16.69 11.98 -19.17
C VAL A 93 -15.44 11.12 -19.22
N CYS A 94 -15.53 9.99 -19.93
CA CYS A 94 -14.35 9.17 -20.18
C CYS A 94 -13.29 9.95 -20.97
N ALA A 95 -12.05 9.99 -20.46
CA ALA A 95 -10.96 10.73 -21.08
C ALA A 95 -10.50 10.17 -22.45
N LYS A 96 -10.85 8.91 -22.76
CA LYS A 96 -10.57 8.26 -24.05
C LYS A 96 -11.70 8.44 -25.08
N CYS A 97 -12.92 8.00 -24.76
CA CYS A 97 -14.02 8.04 -25.72
C CYS A 97 -14.89 9.30 -25.65
N CYS A 98 -14.68 10.18 -24.66
CA CYS A 98 -15.47 11.38 -24.42
C CYS A 98 -16.97 11.12 -24.16
N CYS A 99 -17.39 9.86 -24.00
CA CYS A 99 -18.75 9.51 -23.64
C CYS A 99 -18.98 9.73 -22.14
N ARG A 100 -20.18 10.22 -21.79
CA ARG A 100 -20.70 10.19 -20.43
C ARG A 100 -20.94 8.75 -20.02
N VAL A 101 -20.42 8.37 -18.85
CA VAL A 101 -20.54 7.03 -18.29
C VAL A 101 -20.76 7.15 -16.79
N ASN A 102 -21.58 6.26 -16.25
CA ASN A 102 -21.92 6.27 -14.82
C ASN A 102 -20.71 5.91 -13.93
N GLN A 103 -19.75 5.17 -14.48
CA GLN A 103 -18.57 4.73 -13.74
C GLN A 103 -17.30 5.00 -14.54
N ILE A 104 -16.45 5.85 -13.97
CA ILE A 104 -15.10 6.12 -14.45
C ILE A 104 -14.13 5.40 -13.52
N ILE A 105 -13.13 4.74 -14.08
CA ILE A 105 -12.16 3.95 -13.34
C ILE A 105 -10.98 4.84 -12.96
N GLY A 106 -10.50 4.68 -11.72
CA GLY A 106 -9.33 5.36 -11.17
C GLY A 106 -9.74 6.32 -10.07
N ARG A 107 -9.12 6.17 -8.89
CA ARG A 107 -9.28 7.13 -7.78
C ARG A 107 -8.51 8.41 -8.08
N ASP A 108 -8.96 9.47 -7.45
CA ASP A 108 -8.30 10.76 -7.55
C ASP A 108 -6.94 10.70 -6.84
N SER A 109 -5.88 11.19 -7.49
CA SER A 109 -4.54 11.22 -6.86
C SER A 109 -4.55 11.95 -5.53
N ALA A 110 -5.33 13.02 -5.41
CA ALA A 110 -5.51 13.76 -4.16
C ALA A 110 -6.25 12.95 -3.07
N GLU A 111 -7.22 12.12 -3.46
CA GLU A 111 -7.93 11.23 -2.53
C GLU A 111 -6.99 10.13 -2.04
N VAL A 112 -6.20 9.54 -2.94
CA VAL A 112 -5.17 8.55 -2.60
C VAL A 112 -4.09 9.14 -1.69
N GLU A 113 -3.63 10.36 -1.96
CA GLU A 113 -2.66 11.06 -1.11
C GLU A 113 -3.24 11.38 0.26
N ALA A 114 -4.50 11.82 0.34
CA ALA A 114 -5.19 12.04 1.62
C ALA A 114 -5.35 10.73 2.42
N GLU A 115 -5.70 9.63 1.75
CA GLU A 115 -5.78 8.29 2.33
C GLU A 115 -4.43 7.78 2.84
N GLN A 116 -3.35 8.08 2.13
CA GLN A 116 -2.00 7.76 2.58
C GLN A 116 -1.62 8.58 3.82
N LYS A 117 -1.90 9.89 3.81
CA LYS A 117 -1.60 10.77 4.92
C LYS A 117 -2.36 10.39 6.19
N MET A 118 -3.67 10.09 6.09
CA MET A 118 -4.46 9.63 7.24
C MET A 118 -3.94 8.28 7.78
N LEU A 119 -3.48 7.39 6.90
CA LEU A 119 -2.88 6.13 7.31
C LEU A 119 -1.56 6.38 8.06
N GLU A 120 -0.71 7.27 7.55
CA GLU A 120 0.55 7.65 8.21
C GLU A 120 0.31 8.30 9.58
N GLU A 121 -0.66 9.20 9.68
CA GLU A 121 -1.07 9.82 10.94
C GLU A 121 -1.63 8.79 11.94
N ALA A 122 -2.46 7.86 11.48
CA ALA A 122 -2.97 6.76 12.30
C ALA A 122 -1.83 5.86 12.81
N ILE A 123 -0.80 5.61 11.99
CA ILE A 123 0.38 4.83 12.40
C ILE A 123 1.22 5.61 13.42
N LYS A 124 1.34 6.93 13.25
CA LYS A 124 2.09 7.80 14.17
C LYS A 124 1.42 7.87 15.55
N ASN A 125 0.09 7.90 15.57
CA ASN A 125 -0.71 7.95 16.79
C ASN A 125 -1.01 6.57 17.39
N ALA A 126 -0.66 5.48 16.70
CA ALA A 126 -0.82 4.12 17.21
C ALA A 126 0.13 3.86 18.39
N ARG A 127 -0.26 2.95 19.29
CA ARG A 127 0.58 2.51 20.39
C ARG A 127 1.93 2.01 19.86
N GLU A 128 3.01 2.32 20.57
CA GLU A 128 4.38 2.02 20.12
C GLU A 128 4.59 0.53 19.75
N ARG A 129 3.94 -0.39 20.48
CA ARG A 129 3.96 -1.83 20.16
C ARG A 129 3.40 -2.13 18.78
N ASP A 130 2.28 -1.51 18.42
CA ASP A 130 1.58 -1.74 17.16
C ASP A 130 2.31 -1.04 16.01
N ARG A 131 2.77 0.19 16.24
CA ARG A 131 3.63 0.93 15.31
C ARG A 131 4.88 0.13 14.94
N ARG A 132 5.63 -0.40 15.92
CA ARG A 132 6.80 -1.26 15.68
C ARG A 132 6.45 -2.54 14.94
N THR A 133 5.30 -3.14 15.24
CA THR A 133 4.85 -4.37 14.59
C THR A 133 4.54 -4.13 13.11
N LEU A 134 3.85 -3.03 12.80
CA LEU A 134 3.54 -2.63 11.44
C LEU A 134 4.82 -2.27 10.65
N LEU A 135 5.74 -1.50 11.24
CA LEU A 135 7.02 -1.16 10.62
C LEU A 135 7.86 -2.41 10.31
N ARG A 136 7.90 -3.38 11.23
CA ARG A 136 8.54 -4.68 10.99
C ARG A 136 7.87 -5.44 9.85
N ALA A 137 6.53 -5.46 9.79
CA ALA A 137 5.81 -6.12 8.70
C ALA A 137 6.11 -5.47 7.35
N MET A 138 6.12 -4.14 7.27
CA MET A 138 6.48 -3.38 6.06
C MET A 138 7.91 -3.68 5.61
N ASN A 139 8.87 -3.69 6.54
CA ASN A 139 10.27 -4.00 6.22
C ASN A 139 10.48 -5.48 5.84
N LYS A 140 9.75 -6.41 6.47
CA LYS A 140 9.75 -7.84 6.09
C LYS A 140 9.21 -8.04 4.66
N GLY A 141 8.22 -7.25 4.24
CA GLY A 141 7.69 -7.26 2.88
C GLY A 141 8.69 -6.73 1.84
N LYS A 142 9.45 -5.69 2.17
CA LYS A 142 10.53 -5.15 1.30
C LYS A 142 11.64 -6.16 1.06
N ILE A 143 12.11 -6.85 2.11
CA ILE A 143 13.18 -7.86 2.01
C ILE A 143 12.74 -9.06 1.14
N LYS A 144 11.48 -9.50 1.27
CA LYS A 144 10.92 -10.62 0.48
C LYS A 144 10.66 -10.29 -1.00
N SER A 145 10.69 -9.02 -1.40
CA SER A 145 10.55 -8.60 -2.80
C SER A 145 11.88 -8.60 -3.57
N SER A 146 13.00 -8.69 -2.84
CA SER A 146 14.34 -8.83 -3.41
C SER A 146 14.74 -10.30 -3.65
N GLU A 147 14.15 -11.24 -2.91
CA GLU A 147 14.52 -12.66 -2.97
C GLU A 147 13.26 -13.54 -3.02
N LYS A 148 12.81 -13.89 -4.23
CA LYS A 148 12.03 -15.12 -4.47
C LYS A 148 12.05 -15.51 -5.95
N ASN A 149 13.16 -16.15 -6.34
CA ASN A 149 13.15 -17.25 -7.28
C ASN A 149 13.59 -18.48 -6.48
N VAL A 150 12.65 -19.24 -5.90
CA VAL A 150 12.86 -20.67 -5.63
C VAL A 150 11.52 -21.39 -5.77
N THR A 151 11.62 -22.48 -6.49
CA THR A 151 10.66 -23.49 -6.92
C THR A 151 9.67 -23.95 -5.86
N ASN A 152 8.47 -24.25 -6.36
CA ASN A 152 7.46 -25.07 -5.72
C ASN A 152 7.98 -26.50 -5.59
N GLU A 153 8.32 -26.94 -4.37
CA GLU A 153 8.18 -28.33 -3.95
C GLU A 153 7.63 -28.36 -2.53
N GLY A 154 6.55 -29.11 -2.35
CA GLY A 154 5.77 -29.13 -1.13
C GLY A 154 6.53 -29.74 0.03
N ASN A 155 6.39 -29.13 1.21
CA ASN A 155 6.45 -29.85 2.46
C ASN A 155 5.39 -29.32 3.41
N LYS A 156 4.53 -30.24 3.79
CA LYS A 156 3.38 -30.13 4.68
C LYS A 156 3.89 -30.31 6.11
N VAL A 157 4.00 -29.25 6.89
CA VAL A 157 4.07 -29.33 8.37
C VAL A 157 3.21 -28.21 8.92
N GLY A 158 1.91 -28.48 8.95
CA GLY A 158 0.88 -27.64 9.53
C GLY A 158 -0.15 -28.55 10.18
N ASP A 159 0.26 -29.19 11.27
CA ASP A 159 -0.62 -29.83 12.25
C ASP A 159 0.17 -30.00 13.55
N LEU A 160 0.21 -28.96 14.38
CA LEU A 160 0.68 -29.03 15.77
C LEU A 160 -0.31 -28.43 16.76
N PHE A 161 -1.56 -28.22 16.33
CA PHE A 161 -2.65 -27.98 17.27
C PHE A 161 -3.86 -28.80 16.82
N PRO A 162 -3.94 -30.09 17.19
CA PRO A 162 -5.23 -30.76 17.25
C PRO A 162 -6.12 -29.93 18.17
N SER A 163 -7.19 -29.39 17.59
CA SER A 163 -8.24 -28.67 18.30
C SER A 163 -8.85 -29.58 19.37
N ALA A 164 -8.37 -29.44 20.61
CA ALA A 164 -9.13 -29.80 21.80
C ALA A 164 -9.53 -28.48 22.47
N SER A 165 -10.83 -28.35 22.75
CA SER A 165 -11.45 -27.18 23.36
C SER A 165 -10.72 -26.75 24.64
N LEU A 166 -10.64 -25.43 24.87
CA LEU A 166 -10.09 -24.78 26.07
C LEU A 166 -10.58 -25.42 27.40
N GLU A 167 -11.79 -25.97 27.37
CA GLU A 167 -12.47 -26.66 28.47
C GLU A 167 -11.72 -27.93 28.94
N GLU A 168 -11.06 -28.65 28.02
CA GLU A 168 -10.41 -29.95 28.32
C GLU A 168 -9.04 -29.77 28.99
N TYR A 169 -8.34 -28.67 28.69
CA TYR A 169 -7.05 -28.33 29.34
C TYR A 169 -7.22 -27.94 30.81
N ALA A 170 -8.28 -27.17 31.12
CA ALA A 170 -8.55 -26.71 32.48
C ALA A 170 -8.89 -27.88 33.45
N ALA A 171 -9.53 -28.94 32.95
CA ALA A 171 -9.91 -30.11 33.74
C ALA A 171 -8.70 -30.94 34.20
N LYS A 172 -7.59 -30.95 33.45
CA LYS A 172 -6.41 -31.75 33.76
C LYS A 172 -5.53 -31.16 34.87
N SER A 173 -5.65 -29.85 35.12
CA SER A 173 -4.88 -29.14 36.17
C SER A 173 -5.44 -29.31 37.58
N ARG A 174 -6.69 -29.76 37.74
CA ARG A 174 -7.36 -29.85 39.06
C ARG A 174 -7.39 -31.26 39.67
N GLY A 175 -6.76 -32.25 39.01
CA GLY A 175 -6.92 -33.68 39.32
C GLY A 175 -5.70 -34.41 39.92
N LEU A 176 -4.62 -33.72 40.29
CA LEU A 176 -3.44 -34.37 40.89
C LEU A 176 -3.14 -33.78 42.27
N ASN A 177 -3.84 -34.28 43.29
CA ASN A 177 -3.39 -34.18 44.68
C ASN A 177 -3.90 -35.39 45.48
N ARG A 178 -2.96 -36.23 45.94
CA ARG A 178 -3.01 -37.40 46.85
C ARG A 178 -2.21 -38.54 46.22
N ASP A 179 -1.08 -39.02 46.74
CA ASP A 179 -0.66 -39.20 48.13
C ASP A 179 0.88 -39.18 48.26
N LEU A 180 1.38 -38.80 49.46
CA LEU A 180 2.54 -39.34 50.21
C LEU A 180 3.28 -38.26 51.05
N ASN A 181 2.82 -38.14 52.30
CA ASN A 181 3.57 -38.16 53.56
C ASN A 181 4.85 -37.29 53.77
N GLY A 182 4.83 -36.44 54.81
CA GLY A 182 6.02 -36.21 55.66
C GLY A 182 6.37 -34.76 56.02
N HIS A 183 5.85 -34.27 57.16
CA HIS A 183 6.59 -33.64 58.25
C HIS A 183 7.56 -32.46 57.94
N ASN A 184 7.21 -31.22 58.30
CA ASN A 184 7.58 -30.59 59.58
C ASN A 184 7.03 -29.15 59.67
N ASP A 185 6.74 -28.75 60.90
CA ASP A 185 6.19 -27.48 61.36
C ASP A 185 7.03 -26.24 60.98
N LEU A 186 6.37 -25.08 60.83
CA LEU A 186 6.74 -23.83 61.52
C LEU A 186 5.72 -22.72 61.21
N ASP A 187 5.01 -22.36 62.27
CA ASP A 187 4.15 -21.20 62.47
C ASP A 187 5.00 -19.91 62.51
N HIS A 188 4.60 -18.87 61.76
CA HIS A 188 4.70 -17.50 62.26
C HIS A 188 3.71 -16.56 61.56
N SER A 189 2.81 -16.02 62.37
CA SER A 189 1.88 -14.91 62.13
C SER A 189 2.55 -13.54 62.14
N GLY A 190 1.94 -12.57 61.43
CA GLY A 190 2.13 -11.11 61.63
C GLY A 190 3.18 -10.50 60.68
N GLU A 191 3.10 -9.26 60.20
CA GLU A 191 2.21 -8.12 60.39
C GLU A 191 2.36 -7.22 59.14
N GLU A 192 1.45 -6.26 59.01
CA GLU A 192 1.44 -5.20 58.00
C GLU A 192 2.65 -4.27 58.18
N GLU A 193 3.33 -3.87 57.11
CA GLU A 193 4.06 -2.60 57.07
C GLU A 193 3.85 -1.93 55.70
N GLU A 194 3.28 -0.74 55.78
CA GLU A 194 3.22 0.27 54.74
C GLU A 194 4.62 0.86 54.55
N GLU A 195 5.04 1.10 53.31
CA GLU A 195 6.17 1.99 53.03
C GLU A 195 5.75 2.92 51.88
N GLU A 196 5.53 4.17 52.27
CA GLU A 196 5.50 5.36 51.44
C GLU A 196 6.94 5.67 51.02
N ASP A 197 7.20 5.96 49.75
CA ASP A 197 8.43 6.64 49.34
C ASP A 197 8.08 7.86 48.49
N ASP A 198 8.39 9.00 49.11
CA ASP A 198 8.30 10.38 48.66
C ASP A 198 9.37 10.77 47.61
N ASP A 199 9.04 11.84 46.88
CA ASP A 199 9.93 12.92 46.35
C ASP A 199 11.01 12.52 45.32
N ASP A 200 11.07 13.09 44.12
CA ASP A 200 11.48 14.48 43.92
C ASP A 200 11.03 15.10 42.58
N GLY A 201 10.39 16.26 42.68
CA GLY A 201 10.17 17.17 41.56
C GLY A 201 11.26 18.24 41.50
N GLU A 202 11.81 18.50 40.31
CA GLU A 202 12.54 19.74 40.05
C GLU A 202 12.02 20.43 38.78
N THR A 203 11.27 21.50 39.02
CA THR A 203 10.88 22.55 38.06
C THR A 203 12.02 23.54 37.89
N GLY A 204 12.36 23.86 36.64
CA GLY A 204 13.21 25.00 36.30
C GLY A 204 12.74 25.65 35.00
N GLU A 205 11.98 26.73 35.11
CA GLU A 205 11.73 27.69 34.02
C GLU A 205 12.88 28.72 33.96
N ALA A 206 13.38 29.02 32.76
CA ALA A 206 13.93 30.33 32.43
C ALA A 206 13.86 30.58 30.92
N GLN A 207 13.31 31.75 30.59
CA GLN A 207 13.14 32.32 29.26
C GLN A 207 14.41 33.10 28.88
N ASP A 208 14.81 33.06 27.60
CA ASP A 208 15.60 34.11 26.91
C ASP A 208 15.40 33.89 25.39
N VAL A 209 14.47 34.59 24.74
CA VAL A 209 14.68 35.89 24.05
C VAL A 209 15.92 35.88 23.16
N ASP A 210 15.74 35.56 21.87
CA ASP A 210 16.53 36.26 20.86
C ASP A 210 15.68 36.67 19.66
N LYS A 211 15.70 37.98 19.48
CA LYS A 211 14.88 38.82 18.65
C LYS A 211 15.77 39.22 17.48
N ILE A 212 15.70 38.49 16.37
CA ILE A 212 16.40 38.94 15.15
C ILE A 212 15.58 40.08 14.56
N LYS A 213 16.19 41.26 14.66
CA LYS A 213 15.72 42.55 14.22
C LYS A 213 15.63 42.60 12.70
N ASP A 214 14.54 43.16 12.21
CA ASP A 214 14.53 43.92 10.97
C ASP A 214 15.52 45.09 11.09
N GLU A 215 16.42 45.22 10.11
CA GLU A 215 17.02 46.51 9.77
C GLU A 215 16.98 46.69 8.26
N ASP A 216 16.51 47.89 7.93
CA ASP A 216 16.19 48.44 6.63
C ASP A 216 17.43 48.79 5.77
N GLU A 217 17.09 49.24 4.56
CA GLU A 217 17.76 50.27 3.78
C GLU A 217 18.73 49.90 2.63
N CYS A 218 18.18 50.18 1.43
CA CYS A 218 18.68 51.19 0.47
C CYS A 218 19.95 50.85 -0.33
N LYS A 219 19.76 50.70 -1.65
CA LYS A 219 20.07 51.75 -2.65
C LYS A 219 19.72 51.28 -4.06
N GLY A 220 19.13 52.18 -4.84
CA GLY A 220 19.01 52.05 -6.28
C GLY A 220 20.29 52.42 -7.02
N GLU A 221 20.08 52.78 -8.29
CA GLU A 221 21.01 53.34 -9.29
C GLU A 221 21.62 52.34 -10.29
N ASP A 222 21.00 52.40 -11.48
CA ASP A 222 21.61 52.65 -12.80
C ASP A 222 22.62 51.67 -13.42
N GLY A 223 22.22 51.17 -14.59
CA GLY A 223 23.03 50.45 -15.58
C GLY A 223 22.20 50.11 -16.81
#